data_AF-A0A7I2V5D6-F1
#
_entry.id   AF-A0A7I2V5D6-F1
#
_cell.length_a   1.000
_cell.length_b   1.000
_cell.length_c   1.000
_cell.angle_alpha   90.00
_cell.angle_beta   90.00
_cell.angle_gamma   90.00
#
_symmetry.space_group_name_H-M   'P 1'
#
loop_
_entity.id
_entity.type
_entity.pdbx_description
1 polymer ?
#
loop_
_entity_poly.entity_id
_entity_poly.type
_entity_poly.pdbx_seq_one_letter_code
_entity_poly.pdbx_strand_id
1 'polypeptide(L)'
;MGRGSGTFERLLDKATSQLLLETDWESILQICDLIRQGDTQAKYAVNSIKKKVNDKNPHVALYALEVMESVVKNCGQTVHDEVANKQTMEELKDLLKRQVEVNVRNKILYLIQAWAHAFRNEPKYKVVQDTYQIMKVEGPRLGGR
;
A
#
# COMPACT_ATOMS: atom_id res chain seq x y z
N MET A 1 -6.03 12.58 25.57
CA MET A 1 -6.13 11.84 24.29
C MET A 1 -4.95 12.28 23.44
N GLY A 2 -4.05 11.38 22.99
CA GLY A 2 -2.93 11.79 22.11
C GLY A 2 -1.61 11.01 22.19
N ARG A 3 -1.53 9.83 22.81
CA ARG A 3 -0.23 9.12 22.97
C ARG A 3 0.18 8.22 21.79
N GLY A 4 -0.72 7.91 20.84
CA GLY A 4 -0.46 6.99 19.73
C GLY A 4 0.12 7.62 18.46
N SER A 5 -0.21 8.89 18.16
CA SER A 5 0.19 9.55 16.90
C SER A 5 1.71 9.61 16.77
N GLY A 6 2.44 10.21 17.72
CA GLY A 6 3.89 10.39 17.57
C GLY A 6 4.70 9.09 17.37
N THR A 7 4.23 7.95 17.90
CA THR A 7 4.90 6.65 17.75
C THR A 7 4.72 6.08 16.36
N PHE A 8 3.50 6.12 15.81
CA PHE A 8 3.24 5.63 14.45
C PHE A 8 4.04 6.41 13.41
N GLU A 9 4.01 7.74 13.45
CA GLU A 9 4.74 8.61 12.52
C GLU A 9 6.23 8.27 12.52
N ARG A 10 6.84 8.14 13.70
CA ARG A 10 8.27 7.81 13.84
C ARG A 10 8.60 6.43 13.25
N LEU A 11 7.75 5.43 13.49
CA LEU A 11 7.95 4.10 12.94
C LEU A 11 7.78 4.09 11.42
N LEU A 12 6.80 4.82 10.89
CA LEU A 12 6.58 4.93 9.45
C LEU A 12 7.75 5.65 8.77
N ASP A 13 8.26 6.72 9.37
CA ASP A 13 9.46 7.42 8.87
C ASP A 13 10.70 6.52 8.89
N LYS A 14 10.87 5.72 9.96
CA LYS A 14 11.97 4.74 10.06
C LYS A 14 11.83 3.66 8.99
N ALA A 15 10.65 3.06 8.84
CA ALA A 15 10.37 1.98 7.89
C ALA A 15 10.42 2.41 6.42
N THR A 16 10.33 3.71 6.14
CA THR A 16 10.34 4.27 4.77
C THR A 16 11.53 5.18 4.51
N SER A 17 12.56 5.14 5.36
CA SER A 17 13.75 5.97 5.20
C SER A 17 14.49 5.61 3.91
N GLN A 18 14.88 6.63 3.14
CA GLN A 18 15.72 6.46 1.95
C GLN A 18 17.12 5.92 2.25
N LEU A 19 17.51 5.88 3.54
CA LEU A 19 18.81 5.39 4.00
C LEU A 19 18.78 3.88 4.34
N LEU A 20 17.62 3.23 4.26
CA LEU A 20 17.49 1.80 4.49
C LEU A 20 18.18 1.00 3.38
N LEU A 21 19.04 0.08 3.78
CA LEU A 21 19.66 -0.91 2.88
C LEU A 21 18.72 -2.10 2.61
N GLU A 22 17.80 -2.35 3.54
CA GLU A 22 16.80 -3.43 3.48
C GLU A 22 15.53 -3.05 4.24
N THR A 23 14.47 -3.83 4.06
CA THR A 23 13.18 -3.64 4.72
C THR A 23 13.30 -3.72 6.25
N ASP A 24 12.87 -2.67 6.95
CA ASP A 24 12.79 -2.67 8.43
C ASP A 24 11.51 -3.40 8.91
N TRP A 25 11.58 -4.73 8.94
CA TRP A 25 10.48 -5.58 9.39
C TRP A 25 10.06 -5.31 10.84
N GLU A 26 11.01 -4.92 11.70
CA GLU A 26 10.71 -4.61 13.09
C GLU A 26 9.76 -3.43 13.19
N SER A 27 10.05 -2.34 12.48
CA SER A 27 9.17 -1.16 12.44
C SER A 27 7.82 -1.48 11.79
N ILE A 28 7.81 -2.27 10.71
CA ILE A 28 6.58 -2.68 10.01
C ILE A 28 5.66 -3.49 10.93
N LEU A 29 6.21 -4.44 11.68
CA LEU A 29 5.43 -5.28 12.60
C LEU A 29 4.87 -4.44 13.75
N GLN A 30 5.66 -3.52 14.30
CA GLN A 30 5.17 -2.57 15.32
C GLN A 30 4.05 -1.66 14.77
N ILE A 31 4.14 -1.22 13.51
CA ILE A 31 3.05 -0.47 12.86
C ILE A 31 1.77 -1.32 12.80
N CYS A 32 1.88 -2.59 12.41
CA CYS A 32 0.72 -3.49 12.39
C CYS A 32 0.13 -3.65 13.80
N ASP A 33 0.97 -3.77 14.82
CA ASP A 33 0.55 -3.91 16.21
C ASP A 33 -0.24 -2.69 16.70
N LEU A 34 0.25 -1.47 16.41
CA LEU A 34 -0.45 -0.23 16.77
C LEU A 34 -1.84 -0.13 16.15
N ILE A 35 -2.01 -0.59 14.90
CA ILE A 35 -3.32 -0.59 14.24
C ILE A 35 -4.23 -1.65 14.87
N ARG A 36 -3.72 -2.87 15.10
CA ARG A 36 -4.50 -3.98 15.69
C ARG A 36 -4.94 -3.70 17.12
N GLN A 37 -4.11 -3.01 17.90
CA GLN A 37 -4.39 -2.63 19.29
C GLN A 37 -5.32 -1.40 19.39
N GLY A 38 -5.57 -0.71 18.27
CA GLY A 38 -6.42 0.48 18.23
C GLY A 38 -5.71 1.77 18.65
N ASP A 39 -4.40 1.73 18.91
CA ASP A 39 -3.58 2.90 19.21
C ASP A 39 -3.46 3.86 18.02
N THR A 40 -3.56 3.31 16.80
CA THR A 40 -3.61 4.08 15.56
C THR A 40 -4.84 3.69 14.73
N GLN A 41 -5.66 4.68 14.38
CA GLN A 41 -6.83 4.46 13.53
C GLN A 41 -6.43 4.06 12.10
N ALA A 42 -7.06 3.01 11.56
CA ALA A 42 -6.75 2.47 10.23
C ALA A 42 -6.76 3.54 9.12
N LYS A 43 -7.79 4.40 9.10
CA LYS A 43 -7.91 5.52 8.16
C LYS A 43 -6.71 6.47 8.25
N TYR A 44 -6.27 6.81 9.45
CA TYR A 44 -5.11 7.67 9.63
C TYR A 44 -3.83 6.99 9.13
N ALA A 45 -3.61 5.74 9.53
CA ALA A 45 -2.44 4.97 9.14
C ALA A 45 -2.34 4.82 7.61
N VAL A 46 -3.41 4.37 6.96
CA VAL A 46 -3.43 4.17 5.50
C VAL A 46 -3.19 5.47 4.76
N ASN A 47 -3.80 6.58 5.19
CA ASN A 47 -3.56 7.89 4.56
C ASN A 47 -2.11 8.37 4.72
N SER A 48 -1.50 8.13 5.88
CA SER A 48 -0.08 8.45 6.10
C SER A 48 0.85 7.60 5.24
N ILE A 49 0.56 6.30 5.09
CA ILE A 49 1.32 5.41 4.20
C ILE A 49 1.14 5.84 2.73
N LYS A 50 -0.08 6.20 2.30
CA LYS A 50 -0.34 6.72 0.94
C LYS A 50 0.50 7.95 0.61
N LYS A 51 0.72 8.85 1.58
CA LYS A 51 1.62 10.00 1.36
C LYS A 51 3.04 9.56 1.02
N LYS A 52 3.57 8.55 1.72
CA LYS A 52 4.90 7.97 1.44
C LYS A 52 4.95 7.19 0.12
N VAL A 53 3.86 6.50 -0.26
CA VAL A 53 3.75 5.83 -1.57
C VAL A 53 3.83 6.84 -2.73
N ASN A 54 3.41 8.08 -2.52
CA ASN A 54 3.49 9.16 -3.51
C ASN A 54 4.79 9.98 -3.43
N ASP A 55 5.78 9.54 -2.65
CA ASP A 55 7.07 10.22 -2.56
C ASP A 55 7.81 10.19 -3.91
N LYS A 56 8.62 11.23 -4.17
CA LYS A 56 9.43 11.32 -5.38
C LYS A 56 10.59 10.34 -5.37
N ASN A 57 11.08 9.97 -4.18
CA ASN A 57 12.13 8.99 -4.03
C ASN A 57 11.52 7.57 -4.19
N PRO A 58 11.96 6.80 -5.20
CA PRO A 58 11.40 5.48 -5.46
C PRO A 58 11.69 4.45 -4.36
N HIS A 59 12.78 4.60 -3.60
CA HIS A 59 13.05 3.75 -2.44
C HIS A 59 12.03 3.97 -1.34
N VAL A 60 11.71 5.24 -1.04
CA VAL A 60 10.66 5.59 -0.06
C VAL A 60 9.31 5.04 -0.51
N ALA A 61 8.96 5.24 -1.79
CA ALA A 61 7.71 4.73 -2.35
C ALA A 61 7.63 3.20 -2.29
N LEU A 62 8.72 2.49 -2.60
CA LEU A 62 8.78 1.03 -2.55
C LEU A 62 8.59 0.51 -1.11
N TYR A 63 9.33 1.04 -0.14
CA TYR A 63 9.17 0.65 1.26
C TYR A 63 7.78 0.99 1.80
N ALA A 64 7.18 2.11 1.37
CA ALA A 64 5.80 2.43 1.73
C ALA A 64 4.79 1.41 1.18
N LEU A 65 5.03 0.87 -0.02
CA LEU A 65 4.21 -0.22 -0.57
C LEU A 65 4.39 -1.53 0.22
N GLU A 66 5.57 -1.81 0.78
CA GLU A 66 5.81 -2.95 1.67
C GLU A 66 5.13 -2.80 3.03
N VAL A 67 5.13 -1.59 3.60
CA VAL A 67 4.33 -1.25 4.77
C VAL A 67 2.84 -1.45 4.46
N MET A 68 2.37 -0.94 3.31
CA MET A 68 0.98 -1.09 2.87
C MET A 68 0.58 -2.56 2.70
N GLU A 69 1.42 -3.38 2.08
CA GLU A 69 1.22 -4.81 1.98
C GLU A 69 1.03 -5.46 3.35
N SER A 70 1.91 -5.13 4.29
CA SER A 70 1.93 -5.73 5.61
C SER A 70 0.71 -5.35 6.43
N VAL A 71 0.29 -4.09 6.43
CA VAL A 71 -0.92 -3.68 7.15
C VAL A 71 -2.18 -4.31 6.56
N VAL A 72 -2.28 -4.47 5.24
CA VAL A 72 -3.41 -5.14 4.59
C VAL A 72 -3.46 -6.63 4.96
N LYS A 73 -2.30 -7.30 5.03
CA LYS A 73 -2.24 -8.72 5.42
C LYS A 73 -2.58 -8.95 6.90
N ASN A 74 -2.19 -8.04 7.79
CA ASN A 74 -2.18 -8.31 9.23
C ASN A 74 -3.27 -7.58 10.04
N CYS A 75 -3.83 -6.48 9.54
CA CYS A 75 -4.71 -5.63 10.36
C CYS A 75 -6.22 -5.83 10.10
N GLY A 76 -6.55 -6.71 9.15
CA GLY A 76 -7.93 -7.13 8.90
C GLY A 76 -8.85 -6.04 8.34
N GLN A 77 -10.13 -6.20 8.63
CA GLN A 77 -11.24 -5.57 7.92
C GLN A 77 -11.16 -4.04 7.85
N THR A 78 -10.79 -3.38 8.96
CA THR A 78 -10.73 -1.92 9.05
C THR A 78 -9.69 -1.31 8.12
N VAL A 79 -8.57 -2.00 7.88
CA VAL A 79 -7.57 -1.59 6.88
C VAL A 79 -8.02 -1.96 5.48
N HIS A 80 -8.68 -3.11 5.31
CA HIS A 80 -9.22 -3.53 4.01
C HIS A 80 -10.20 -2.49 3.45
N ASP A 81 -11.09 -1.94 4.29
CA ASP A 81 -12.09 -0.95 3.86
C ASP A 81 -11.43 0.36 3.37
N GLU A 82 -10.26 0.71 3.92
CA GLU A 82 -9.50 1.91 3.55
C GLU A 82 -8.68 1.74 2.25
N VAL A 83 -8.34 0.50 1.86
CA VAL A 83 -7.59 0.22 0.61
C VAL A 83 -8.46 -0.28 -0.54
N ALA A 84 -9.50 -1.07 -0.25
CA ALA A 84 -10.31 -1.77 -1.25
C ALA A 84 -11.49 -0.91 -1.74
N ASN A 85 -11.19 0.33 -2.14
CA ASN A 85 -12.17 1.29 -2.63
C ASN A 85 -11.73 1.95 -3.95
N LYS A 86 -12.69 2.54 -4.66
CA LYS A 86 -12.46 3.16 -5.98
C LYS A 86 -11.36 4.22 -5.96
N GLN A 87 -11.36 5.09 -4.95
CA GLN A 87 -10.37 6.16 -4.85
C GLN A 87 -8.94 5.59 -4.82
N THR A 88 -8.69 4.59 -3.97
CA THR A 88 -7.36 3.96 -3.86
C THR A 88 -6.96 3.27 -5.16
N MET A 89 -7.90 2.61 -5.84
CA MET A 89 -7.62 1.96 -7.12
C MET A 89 -7.26 2.96 -8.23
N GLU A 90 -7.95 4.10 -8.31
CA GLU A 90 -7.57 5.19 -9.23
C GLU A 90 -6.21 5.78 -8.88
N GLU A 91 -5.94 6.06 -7.60
CA GLU A 91 -4.64 6.57 -7.14
C GLU A 91 -3.48 5.63 -7.53
N LEU A 92 -3.65 4.31 -7.37
CA LEU A 92 -2.64 3.31 -7.75
C LEU A 92 -2.47 3.21 -9.27
N LYS A 93 -3.56 3.29 -10.05
CA LYS A 93 -3.48 3.34 -11.52
C LYS A 93 -2.72 4.57 -12.00
N ASP A 94 -3.02 5.74 -11.43
CA ASP A 94 -2.35 6.98 -11.80
C ASP A 94 -0.88 6.99 -11.37
N LEU A 95 -0.57 6.43 -10.20
CA LEU A 95 0.81 6.22 -9.77
C LEU A 95 1.55 5.29 -10.74
N LEU A 96 0.95 4.16 -11.12
CA LEU A 96 1.55 3.23 -12.06
C LEU A 96 1.80 3.88 -13.43
N LYS A 97 0.91 4.74 -13.92
CA LYS A 97 1.09 5.43 -15.21
C LYS A 97 2.31 6.36 -15.21
N ARG A 98 2.52 7.12 -14.13
CA ARG A 98 3.62 8.10 -14.04
C ARG A 98 4.94 7.53 -13.51
N GLN A 99 4.91 6.35 -12.88
CA GLN A 99 6.09 5.77 -12.27
C GLN A 99 7.03 5.16 -13.32
N VAL A 100 8.30 5.56 -13.28
CA VAL A 100 9.35 5.08 -14.19
C VAL A 100 10.12 3.89 -13.62
N GLU A 101 10.20 3.79 -12.29
CA GLU A 101 10.98 2.74 -11.63
C GLU A 101 10.27 1.39 -11.66
N VAL A 102 10.91 0.42 -12.33
CA VAL A 102 10.36 -0.92 -12.58
C VAL A 102 9.99 -1.64 -11.28
N ASN A 103 10.80 -1.51 -10.24
CA ASN A 103 10.54 -2.17 -8.95
C ASN A 103 9.24 -1.67 -8.30
N VAL A 104 9.01 -0.35 -8.32
CA VAL A 104 7.78 0.25 -7.78
C VAL A 104 6.57 -0.16 -8.63
N ARG A 105 6.71 -0.12 -9.96
CA ARG A 105 5.65 -0.57 -10.89
C ARG A 105 5.24 -2.02 -10.64
N ASN A 106 6.22 -2.91 -10.54
CA ASN A 106 6.01 -4.33 -10.29
C ASN A 106 5.35 -4.57 -8.94
N LYS A 107 5.75 -3.81 -7.91
CA LYS A 107 5.13 -3.91 -6.57
C LYS A 107 3.66 -3.49 -6.59
N ILE A 108 3.31 -2.42 -7.29
CA ILE A 108 1.90 -1.98 -7.44
C ILE A 108 1.07 -3.07 -8.14
N LEU A 109 1.57 -3.60 -9.25
CA LEU A 109 0.90 -4.68 -10.01
C LEU A 109 0.70 -5.92 -9.14
N TYR A 110 1.74 -6.33 -8.41
CA TYR A 110 1.68 -7.44 -7.47
C TYR A 110 0.60 -7.23 -6.41
N LEU A 111 0.55 -6.05 -5.78
CA LEU A 111 -0.44 -5.74 -4.74
C LEU A 111 -1.87 -5.79 -5.28
N ILE A 112 -2.14 -5.17 -6.42
CA ILE A 112 -3.48 -5.17 -7.04
C ILE A 112 -3.92 -6.61 -7.35
N GLN A 113 -3.02 -7.43 -7.91
CA GLN A 113 -3.31 -8.84 -8.17
C GLN A 113 -3.57 -9.63 -6.88
N ALA A 114 -2.73 -9.45 -5.86
CA ALA A 114 -2.85 -10.14 -4.58
C ALA A 114 -4.17 -9.79 -3.88
N TRP A 115 -4.53 -8.51 -3.85
CA TRP A 115 -5.77 -8.03 -3.24
C TRP A 115 -7.01 -8.47 -4.04
N ALA A 116 -6.95 -8.48 -5.37
CA ALA A 116 -8.04 -9.00 -6.21
C ALA A 116 -8.32 -10.49 -5.89
N HIS A 117 -7.27 -11.29 -5.68
CA HIS A 117 -7.42 -12.68 -5.29
C HIS A 117 -7.92 -12.85 -3.85
N ALA A 118 -7.40 -12.06 -2.91
CA ALA A 118 -7.76 -12.11 -1.50
C ALA A 118 -9.21 -11.69 -1.26
N PHE A 119 -9.68 -10.66 -1.96
CA PHE A 119 -11.03 -10.11 -1.83
C PHE A 119 -12.04 -10.70 -2.84
N ARG A 120 -11.72 -11.87 -3.43
CA ARG A 120 -12.54 -12.43 -4.52
C ARG A 120 -14.00 -12.73 -4.13
N ASN A 121 -14.22 -13.07 -2.86
CA ASN A 121 -15.52 -13.46 -2.31
C ASN A 121 -16.23 -12.32 -1.55
N GLU A 122 -15.68 -11.10 -1.58
CA GLU A 122 -16.22 -9.95 -0.86
C GLU A 122 -16.85 -8.96 -1.86
N PRO A 123 -18.17 -8.96 -2.07
CA PRO A 123 -18.82 -8.11 -3.08
C PRO A 123 -18.53 -6.62 -2.91
N LYS A 124 -18.37 -6.16 -1.66
CA LYS A 124 -18.02 -4.76 -1.35
C LYS A 124 -16.65 -4.33 -1.89
N TYR A 125 -15.76 -5.28 -2.17
CA TYR A 125 -14.40 -5.06 -2.65
C TYR A 125 -14.21 -5.41 -4.13
N LYS A 126 -15.31 -5.64 -4.84
CA LYS A 126 -15.31 -5.98 -6.26
C LYS A 126 -14.50 -5.01 -7.12
N VAL A 127 -14.43 -3.73 -6.75
CA VAL A 127 -13.64 -2.70 -7.44
C VAL A 127 -12.16 -3.08 -7.62
N VAL A 128 -11.58 -3.82 -6.67
CA VAL A 128 -10.18 -4.27 -6.76
C VAL A 128 -10.03 -5.32 -7.87
N GLN A 129 -10.98 -6.25 -7.96
CA GLN A 129 -11.01 -7.25 -9.03
C GLN A 129 -11.22 -6.60 -10.39
N ASP A 130 -12.16 -5.66 -10.48
CA ASP A 130 -12.46 -4.95 -11.73
C ASP A 130 -11.23 -4.17 -12.21
N THR A 131 -10.51 -3.52 -11.28
CA THR A 131 -9.25 -2.82 -11.57
C THR A 131 -8.18 -3.78 -12.08
N TYR A 132 -8.00 -4.93 -11.43
CA TYR A 132 -7.06 -5.96 -11.89
C TYR A 132 -7.39 -6.46 -13.30
N GLN A 133 -8.67 -6.71 -13.61
CA GLN A 133 -9.09 -7.17 -14.94
C GLN A 133 -8.85 -6.10 -16.01
N ILE A 134 -9.19 -4.85 -15.72
CA ILE A 134 -8.90 -3.72 -16.62
C ILE A 134 -7.40 -3.65 -16.89
N MET A 135 -6.56 -3.70 -15.86
CA MET A 135 -5.11 -3.63 -16.03
C MET A 135 -4.52 -4.83 -16.77
N LYS A 136 -5.16 -6.01 -16.67
CA LYS A 136 -4.77 -7.20 -17.43
C LYS A 136 -5.13 -7.06 -18.91
N VAL A 137 -6.29 -6.47 -19.22
CA VAL A 137 -6.75 -6.21 -20.60
C VAL A 137 -5.98 -5.04 -21.23
N GLU A 138 -5.71 -4.00 -20.45
CA GLU A 138 -4.89 -2.84 -20.81
C GLU A 138 -3.38 -3.12 -20.70
N GLY A 139 -3.00 -4.35 -20.34
CA GLY A 139 -1.61 -4.76 -20.17
C GLY A 139 -0.77 -4.34 -21.39
N PRO A 140 0.48 -3.87 -21.22
CA PRO A 140 1.16 -3.11 -22.27
C PRO A 140 1.42 -3.93 -23.54
N ARG A 141 1.67 -3.23 -24.67
CA ARG A 141 2.78 -3.62 -25.55
C ARG A 141 4.03 -3.71 -24.65
N LEU A 142 4.26 -4.88 -24.07
CA LEU A 142 5.39 -5.19 -23.19
C LEU A 142 6.69 -5.45 -24.00
N GLY A 143 6.77 -4.90 -25.21
CA GLY A 143 7.91 -4.96 -26.11
C GLY A 143 7.55 -4.35 -27.47
N GLY A 144 8.38 -3.42 -27.95
CA GLY A 144 8.42 -2.99 -29.37
C GLY A 144 7.50 -1.83 -29.76
N ARG A 145 8.04 -0.61 -29.70
CA ARG A 145 8.53 0.08 -30.90
C ARG A 145 9.87 0.71 -30.60
#